data_AF-A0A535XRL3-F1
#
_entry.id   AF-A0A535XRL3-F1
#
_cell.length_a   1.000
_cell.length_b   1.000
_cell.length_c   1.000
_cell.angle_alpha   90.00
_cell.angle_beta   90.00
_cell.angle_gamma   90.00
#
_symmetry.space_group_name_H-M   'P 1'
#
loop_
_entity.id
_entity.type
_entity.pdbx_description
1 polymer ?
#
loop_
_entity_poly.entity_id
_entity_poly.type
_entity_poly.pdbx_seq_one_letter_code
_entity_poly.pdbx_strand_id
1 'polypeptide(L)' 'MKIGIVSPYAYPRPGGANSYIRESYSELRRLGHDVRIITAP' A
#
# COMPACT_ATOMS: atom_id res chain seq x y z
N MET A 1 -8.26 8.28 9.26
CA MET A 1 -9.19 8.27 8.10
C MET A 1 -9.16 6.89 7.44
N LYS A 2 -10.15 6.55 6.61
CA LYS A 2 -10.13 5.33 5.79
C LYS A 2 -9.46 5.61 4.45
N ILE A 3 -8.42 4.86 4.10
CA ILE A 3 -7.60 5.08 2.90
C ILE A 3 -7.44 3.75 2.14
N GLY A 4 -7.73 3.77 0.84
CA GLY A 4 -7.50 2.65 -0.07
C GLY A 4 -6.34 2.94 -1.01
N ILE A 5 -5.32 2.09 -1.02
CA ILE A 5 -4.23 2.12 -2.00
C ILE A 5 -4.54 1.08 -3.07
N VAL A 6 -4.71 1.50 -4.32
CA VAL A 6 -4.93 0.59 -5.46
C VAL A 6 -3.63 0.44 -6.24
N SER A 7 -3.19 -0.79 -6.42
CA SER A 7 -1.99 -1.12 -7.20
C SER A 7 -2.34 -2.05 -8.36
N PRO A 8 -1.92 -1.73 -9.60
CA PRO A 8 -2.06 -2.65 -10.74
C PRO A 8 -1.05 -3.80 -10.69
N TYR A 9 -0.05 -3.73 -9.80
CA TYR A 9 0.99 -4.75 -9.67
C TYR A 9 0.62 -5.77 -8.60
N ALA A 10 0.94 -7.05 -8.86
CA ALA A 10 0.85 -8.10 -7.86
C ALA A 10 1.72 -7.71 -6.64
N TYR A 11 1.07 -7.51 -5.50
CA TYR A 11 1.70 -7.15 -4.23
C TYR A 11 1.66 -8.36 -3.29
N PRO A 12 2.75 -8.69 -2.57
CA PRO A 12 3.99 -7.93 -2.39
C PRO A 12 5.18 -8.48 -3.19
N ARG A 13 5.18 -8.40 -4.53
CA ARG A 13 6.37 -8.78 -5.32
C ARG A 13 7.50 -7.74 -5.19
N PRO A 14 8.78 -8.11 -5.33
CA PRO A 14 9.87 -7.13 -5.40
C PRO A 14 9.69 -6.16 -6.59
N GLY A 15 9.88 -4.87 -6.37
CA GLY A 15 9.81 -3.83 -7.41
C GLY A 15 9.64 -2.43 -6.82
N GLY A 16 10.10 -1.40 -7.54
CA GLY A 16 10.09 0.00 -7.04
C GLY A 16 8.70 0.49 -6.65
N ALA A 17 7.67 0.15 -7.44
CA ALA A 17 6.29 0.50 -7.14
C ALA A 17 5.80 -0.16 -5.83
N ASN A 18 6.12 -1.44 -5.63
CA ASN A 18 5.71 -2.17 -4.42
C ASN A 18 6.46 -1.68 -3.16
N SER A 19 7.73 -1.27 -3.29
CA SER A 19 8.46 -0.60 -2.22
C SER A 19 7.80 0.71 -1.80
N TYR A 20 7.44 1.56 -2.77
CA TYR A 20 6.75 2.82 -2.51
C TYR A 20 5.38 2.61 -1.85
N ILE A 21 4.60 1.63 -2.32
CA ILE A 21 3.30 1.27 -1.74
C ILE A 21 3.47 0.82 -0.29
N ARG A 22 4.46 -0.02 -0.01
CA ARG A 22 4.75 -0.53 1.34
C ARG A 22 5.14 0.58 2.31
N GLU A 23 6.01 1.50 1.88
CA GLU A 23 6.42 2.65 2.67
C GLU A 23 5.24 3.58 2.94
N SER A 24 4.46 3.89 1.91
CA SER A 24 3.26 4.73 2.03
C SER A 24 2.22 4.11 2.97
N TYR A 25 1.95 2.81 2.84
CA TYR A 25 1.08 2.06 3.75
C TYR A 25 1.55 2.15 5.20
N SER A 26 2.86 2.00 5.42
CA SER A 26 3.47 2.01 6.77
C SER A 26 3.34 3.39 7.41
N GLU A 27 3.66 4.46 6.69
CA GLU A 27 3.57 5.82 7.20
C GLU A 27 2.11 6.24 7.48
N LEU A 28 1.18 5.92 6.59
CA LEU A 28 -0.24 6.23 6.79
C LEU A 28 -0.81 5.47 8.00
N ARG A 29 -0.42 4.21 8.22
CA ARG A 29 -0.76 3.46 9.43
C ARG A 29 -0.14 4.10 10.68
N ARG A 30 1.11 4.53 10.61
CA ARG A 30 1.82 5.21 11.71
C ARG A 30 1.14 6.51 12.12
N LEU A 31 0.55 7.23 11.17
CA LEU A 31 -0.26 8.43 11.40
C LEU A 31 -1.68 8.14 11.94
N GLY A 32 -2.02 6.89 12.23
CA GLY A 32 -3.31 6.50 12.81
C GLY A 32 -4.44 6.36 11.78
N HIS A 33 -4.13 6.11 10.51
CA HIS A 33 -5.14 5.86 9.49
C HIS A 33 -5.46 4.36 9.34
N ASP A 34 -6.71 4.05 8.97
CA ASP A 34 -7.13 2.71 8.57
C ASP A 34 -6.86 2.57 7.06
N VAL A 35 -5.82 1.82 6.73
CA VAL A 35 -5.31 1.66 5.37
C VAL A 35 -5.48 0.23 4.90
N ARG A 36 -5.93 0.06 3.65
CA ARG A 36 -5.98 -1.22 2.94
C ARG A 36 -5.34 -1.10 1.56
N ILE A 37 -4.67 -2.16 1.12
CA ILE A 37 -4.11 -2.28 -0.22
C ILE A 37 -5.02 -3.21 -1.04
N ILE A 38 -5.42 -2.75 -2.22
CA ILE A 38 -6.16 -3.53 -3.22
C ILE A 38 -5.19 -3.73 -4.39
N THR A 39 -4.96 -4.99 -4.73
CA THR A 39 -3.96 -5.40 -5.73
C THR A 39 -4.57 -6.39 -6.69
N ALA A 40 -4.04 -6.43 -7.91
CA ALA A 40 -4.35 -7.50 -8.86
C ALA A 40 -3.88 -8.86 -8.31
N PRO A 41 -4.59 -9.96 -8.63
CA PRO A 41 -4.19 -11.31 -8.25
C PRO A 41 -2.79 -11.69 -8.75
#